data_AF-K7S553-F1
#
_entry.id   AF-K7S553-F1
#
_cell.length_a   1.000
_cell.length_b   1.000
_cell.length_c   1.000
_cell.angle_alpha   90.00
_cell.angle_beta   90.00
_cell.angle_gamma   90.00
#
_symmetry.space_group_name_H-M   'P 1'
#
loop_
_entity.id
_entity.type
_entity.pdbx_description
1 polymer ?
#
loop_
_entity_poly.entity_id
_entity_poly.type
_entity_poly.pdbx_seq_one_letter_code
_entity_poly.pdbx_strand_id
1 'polypeptide(L)'
;IGQAFPYMPIANPGWMFPEFSFGIRDARMQEMVDEVRAQGADLVVVLSHNGFDVDRQMASRVTGIDVILTGHTHDALPEPVIVGETLLIASGSHGKFVTRLDLDVRDGRMMGFRSKLIPIFSDVITPDAEMATLIDNERAPFKDQLEEVIGHTDSLLYRRGNFNGTWDDLICDAIMSERDTEIAMSPGVRWGASLMPGDPITREDIHSVTSMTYGQCYRTEMTGEFLKVVLEDVGDNLFNPDPYFQHGGDM
;
A
#
# COMPACT_ATOMS: atom_id res chain seq x y z
N ILE A 1 -0.55 6.48 -18.40
CA ILE A 1 0.85 6.69 -17.93
C ILE A 1 1.04 5.89 -16.65
N GLY A 2 2.11 5.10 -16.53
CA GLY A 2 2.43 4.37 -15.29
C GLY A 2 3.37 5.17 -14.41
N GLN A 3 3.12 5.22 -13.11
CA GLN A 3 3.95 5.92 -12.12
C GLN A 3 4.24 4.99 -10.95
N ALA A 4 5.51 4.61 -10.81
CA ALA A 4 5.97 3.76 -9.72
C ALA A 4 6.18 4.56 -8.42
N PHE A 5 6.26 3.86 -7.29
CA PHE A 5 6.51 4.47 -5.99
C PHE A 5 7.83 5.28 -5.98
N PRO A 6 7.82 6.57 -5.60
CA PRO A 6 8.97 7.44 -5.79
C PRO A 6 10.10 7.22 -4.78
N TYR A 7 9.83 6.58 -3.63
CA TYR A 7 10.82 6.44 -2.53
C TYR A 7 11.41 5.02 -2.42
N MET A 8 11.34 4.22 -3.50
CA MET A 8 11.82 2.82 -3.52
C MET A 8 13.22 2.60 -2.91
N PRO A 9 14.27 3.40 -3.22
CA PRO A 9 15.61 3.16 -2.70
C PRO A 9 15.80 3.45 -1.21
N ILE A 10 14.85 4.15 -0.58
CA ILE A 10 14.87 4.48 0.86
C ILE A 10 13.96 3.51 1.62
N ALA A 11 12.85 3.07 1.02
CA ALA A 11 11.93 2.11 1.62
C ALA A 11 12.45 0.65 1.61
N ASN A 12 13.44 0.34 0.77
CA ASN A 12 14.02 -0.99 0.63
C ASN A 12 15.56 -0.89 0.57
N PRO A 13 16.31 -2.00 0.76
CA PRO A 13 17.76 -1.96 0.67
C PRO A 13 18.26 -1.42 -0.68
N GLY A 14 18.96 -0.29 -0.67
CA GLY A 14 19.35 0.44 -1.89
C GLY A 14 20.21 -0.38 -2.89
N TRP A 15 20.93 -1.39 -2.42
CA TRP A 15 21.72 -2.30 -3.28
C TRP A 15 20.86 -3.15 -4.23
N MET A 16 19.54 -3.27 -3.98
CA MET A 16 18.61 -3.96 -4.89
C MET A 16 18.30 -3.13 -6.14
N PHE A 17 18.56 -1.82 -6.13
CA PHE A 17 18.23 -0.89 -7.21
C PHE A 17 19.39 0.07 -7.54
N PRO A 18 20.63 -0.44 -7.73
CA PRO A 18 21.83 0.41 -7.74
C PRO A 18 21.89 1.38 -8.92
N GLU A 19 21.17 1.11 -9.99
CA GLU A 19 21.17 1.89 -11.24
C GLU A 19 19.87 2.69 -11.46
N PHE A 20 18.88 2.53 -10.58
CA PHE A 20 17.57 3.14 -10.77
C PHE A 20 17.40 4.38 -9.88
N SER A 21 16.83 5.42 -10.46
CA SER A 21 16.38 6.60 -9.73
C SER A 21 14.86 6.72 -9.83
N PHE A 22 14.25 6.75 -8.65
CA PHE A 22 12.82 6.99 -8.47
C PHE A 22 12.63 8.39 -7.89
N GLY A 23 11.46 8.98 -8.13
CA GLY A 23 11.15 10.28 -7.57
C GLY A 23 9.92 10.90 -8.20
N ILE A 24 9.39 11.88 -7.49
CA ILE A 24 8.32 12.74 -8.00
C ILE A 24 8.95 13.75 -8.95
N ARG A 25 8.57 13.71 -10.22
CA ARG A 25 9.15 14.54 -11.28
C ARG A 25 8.02 15.21 -12.07
N ASP A 26 7.37 16.21 -11.47
CA ASP A 26 6.21 16.90 -12.05
C ASP A 26 6.47 17.37 -13.49
N ALA A 27 7.64 17.97 -13.75
CA ALA A 27 8.03 18.41 -15.10
C ALA A 27 8.07 17.25 -16.09
N ARG A 28 8.65 16.10 -15.70
CA ARG A 28 8.68 14.90 -16.55
C ARG A 28 7.29 14.31 -16.74
N MET A 29 6.45 14.32 -15.71
CA MET A 29 5.06 13.88 -15.86
C MET A 29 4.30 14.80 -16.83
N GLN A 30 4.47 16.13 -16.73
CA GLN A 30 3.86 17.07 -17.67
C GLN A 30 4.32 16.82 -19.10
N GLU A 31 5.62 16.62 -19.35
CA GLU A 31 6.14 16.25 -20.67
C GLU A 31 5.46 14.97 -21.20
N MET A 32 5.29 13.95 -20.36
CA MET A 32 4.64 12.70 -20.75
C MET A 32 3.15 12.91 -21.08
N VAL A 33 2.45 13.75 -20.31
CA VAL A 33 1.04 14.10 -20.57
C VAL A 33 0.93 14.83 -21.91
N ASP A 34 1.76 15.85 -22.12
CA ASP A 34 1.77 16.62 -23.37
C ASP A 34 2.11 15.74 -24.57
N GLU A 35 3.06 14.83 -24.43
CA GLU A 35 3.48 13.88 -25.47
C GLU A 35 2.31 12.98 -25.89
N VAL A 36 1.63 12.32 -24.93
CA VAL A 36 0.53 11.40 -25.28
C VAL A 36 -0.69 12.15 -25.82
N ARG A 37 -0.94 13.38 -25.36
CA ARG A 37 -1.99 14.25 -25.92
C ARG A 37 -1.66 14.66 -27.35
N ALA A 38 -0.41 15.03 -27.64
CA ALA A 38 0.04 15.36 -28.99
C ALA A 38 -0.05 14.15 -29.95
N GLN A 39 0.06 12.93 -29.42
CA GLN A 39 -0.17 11.69 -30.17
C GLN A 39 -1.67 11.39 -30.40
N GLY A 40 -2.58 12.20 -29.89
CA GLY A 40 -4.02 12.09 -30.11
C GLY A 40 -4.80 11.42 -28.97
N ALA A 41 -4.24 11.31 -27.75
CA ALA A 41 -4.99 10.78 -26.62
C ALA A 41 -6.14 11.72 -26.19
N ASP A 42 -7.38 11.23 -26.29
CA ASP A 42 -8.58 11.93 -25.81
C ASP A 42 -8.71 11.94 -24.29
N LEU A 43 -8.09 10.97 -23.60
CA LEU A 43 -7.96 10.92 -22.16
C LEU A 43 -6.58 10.46 -21.71
N VAL A 44 -6.12 10.95 -20.57
CA VAL A 44 -4.89 10.56 -19.90
C VAL A 44 -5.21 10.06 -18.50
N VAL A 45 -5.02 8.76 -18.33
CA VAL A 45 -5.10 8.07 -17.03
C VAL A 45 -3.70 7.81 -16.50
N VAL A 46 -3.43 8.21 -15.26
CA VAL A 46 -2.22 7.84 -14.53
C VAL A 46 -2.54 6.66 -13.61
N LEU A 47 -1.86 5.54 -13.80
CA LEU A 47 -1.84 4.42 -12.86
C LEU A 47 -0.68 4.64 -11.90
N SER A 48 -0.98 5.12 -10.70
CA SER A 48 0.01 5.64 -9.76
C SER A 48 0.19 4.75 -8.54
N HIS A 49 1.43 4.63 -8.10
CA HIS A 49 1.80 4.07 -6.80
C HIS A 49 2.51 5.11 -5.93
N ASN A 50 2.29 6.41 -6.13
CA ASN A 50 2.88 7.46 -5.29
C ASN A 50 2.29 7.46 -3.87
N GLY A 51 0.99 7.20 -3.75
CA GLY A 51 0.20 7.41 -2.53
C GLY A 51 -0.80 8.56 -2.69
N PHE A 52 -1.94 8.44 -2.02
CA PHE A 52 -3.09 9.33 -2.24
C PHE A 52 -2.77 10.82 -2.12
N ASP A 53 -2.15 11.26 -1.02
CA ASP A 53 -1.88 12.69 -0.80
C ASP A 53 -0.80 13.23 -1.74
N VAL A 54 0.19 12.40 -2.11
CA VAL A 54 1.20 12.73 -3.12
C VAL A 54 0.54 12.90 -4.49
N ASP A 55 -0.35 11.97 -4.89
CA ASP A 55 -1.11 12.06 -6.13
C ASP A 55 -2.04 13.28 -6.14
N ARG A 56 -2.64 13.61 -5.00
CA ARG A 56 -3.48 14.80 -4.83
C ARG A 56 -2.68 16.08 -5.08
N GLN A 57 -1.46 16.15 -4.56
CA GLN A 57 -0.58 17.28 -4.80
C GLN A 57 -0.10 17.32 -6.26
N MET A 58 0.25 16.17 -6.86
CA MET A 58 0.64 16.08 -8.28
C MET A 58 -0.49 16.54 -9.19
N ALA A 59 -1.74 16.15 -8.92
CA ALA A 59 -2.93 16.58 -9.68
C ALA A 59 -3.16 18.10 -9.64
N SER A 60 -2.65 18.79 -8.61
CA SER A 60 -2.73 20.27 -8.54
C SER A 60 -1.61 20.98 -9.30
N ARG A 61 -0.60 20.23 -9.76
CA ARG A 61 0.61 20.78 -10.42
C ARG A 61 0.72 20.37 -11.89
N VAL A 62 0.31 19.14 -12.21
CA VAL A 62 0.36 18.60 -13.57
C VAL A 62 -1.02 18.73 -14.22
N THR A 63 -1.07 19.37 -15.38
CA THR A 63 -2.30 19.61 -16.13
C THR A 63 -2.52 18.55 -17.20
N GLY A 64 -3.78 18.33 -17.59
CA GLY A 64 -4.15 17.43 -18.69
C GLY A 64 -4.30 15.96 -18.31
N ILE A 65 -4.12 15.61 -17.03
CA ILE A 65 -4.51 14.31 -16.46
C ILE A 65 -6.01 14.34 -16.18
N ASP A 66 -6.76 13.32 -16.62
CA ASP A 66 -8.20 13.23 -16.34
C ASP A 66 -8.47 12.33 -15.11
N VAL A 67 -7.70 11.25 -14.96
CA VAL A 67 -7.89 10.27 -13.89
C VAL A 67 -6.55 9.83 -13.33
N ILE A 68 -6.44 9.75 -12.01
CA ILE A 68 -5.38 9.07 -11.29
C ILE A 68 -5.98 7.88 -10.53
N LEU A 69 -5.53 6.69 -10.87
CA LEU A 69 -5.81 5.47 -10.11
C LEU A 69 -4.68 5.32 -9.08
N THR A 70 -4.95 5.65 -7.82
CA THR A 70 -3.94 5.75 -6.77
C THR A 70 -3.79 4.43 -5.98
N GLY A 71 -2.55 4.07 -5.69
CA GLY A 71 -2.17 2.91 -4.87
C GLY A 71 -1.40 3.34 -3.62
N HIS A 72 -0.53 2.45 -3.12
CA HIS A 72 0.38 2.66 -1.96
C HIS A 72 -0.27 2.88 -0.59
N THR A 73 -1.20 3.83 -0.46
CA THR A 73 -1.74 4.27 0.83
C THR A 73 -2.89 3.41 1.35
N HIS A 74 -3.38 2.49 0.52
CA HIS A 74 -4.45 1.54 0.85
C HIS A 74 -5.79 2.22 1.22
N ASP A 75 -6.01 3.45 0.75
CA ASP A 75 -7.28 4.17 0.91
C ASP A 75 -8.36 3.51 0.06
N ALA A 76 -9.57 3.42 0.63
CA ALA A 76 -10.76 2.97 -0.07
C ALA A 76 -11.77 4.13 -0.07
N LEU A 77 -11.91 4.77 -1.23
CA LEU A 77 -12.79 5.94 -1.36
C LEU A 77 -14.10 5.51 -2.04
N PRO A 78 -15.25 5.64 -1.37
CA PRO A 78 -16.55 5.35 -1.99
C PRO A 78 -16.85 6.23 -3.21
N GLU A 79 -16.39 7.47 -3.17
CA GLU A 79 -16.55 8.46 -4.24
C GLU A 79 -15.19 9.05 -4.65
N PRO A 80 -15.00 9.42 -5.93
CA PRO A 80 -13.77 10.05 -6.39
C PRO A 80 -13.49 11.38 -5.68
N VAL A 81 -12.23 11.66 -5.39
CA VAL A 81 -11.80 13.01 -5.00
C VAL A 81 -11.44 13.79 -6.26
N ILE A 82 -11.89 15.03 -6.37
CA ILE A 82 -11.67 15.86 -7.56
C ILE A 82 -10.66 16.96 -7.22
N VAL A 83 -9.57 17.03 -7.98
CA VAL A 83 -8.56 18.09 -7.91
C VAL A 83 -8.52 18.79 -9.26
N GLY A 84 -9.04 20.02 -9.32
CA GLY A 84 -9.26 20.70 -10.61
C GLY A 84 -10.22 19.89 -11.47
N GLU A 85 -9.74 19.38 -12.61
CA GLU A 85 -10.48 18.50 -13.52
C GLU A 85 -10.08 17.01 -13.37
N THR A 86 -9.12 16.70 -12.49
CA THR A 86 -8.60 15.33 -12.32
C THR A 86 -9.41 14.56 -11.28
N LEU A 87 -9.82 13.33 -11.60
CA LEU A 87 -10.43 12.39 -10.67
C LEU A 87 -9.36 11.54 -10.00
N LEU A 88 -9.38 11.42 -8.66
CA LEU A 88 -8.56 10.52 -7.89
C LEU A 88 -9.40 9.36 -7.38
N ILE A 89 -8.97 8.14 -7.68
CA ILE A 89 -9.67 6.89 -7.37
C ILE A 89 -8.77 5.99 -6.52
N ALA A 90 -9.24 5.60 -5.33
CA ALA A 90 -8.55 4.68 -4.44
C ALA A 90 -9.43 3.45 -4.14
N SER A 91 -8.91 2.24 -4.44
CA SER A 91 -9.68 0.98 -4.41
C SER A 91 -9.36 0.09 -3.21
N GLY A 92 -8.77 0.64 -2.16
CA GLY A 92 -8.35 -0.09 -0.98
C GLY A 92 -7.14 -0.99 -1.23
N SER A 93 -7.16 -2.18 -0.62
CA SER A 93 -6.05 -3.15 -0.65
C SER A 93 -6.59 -4.58 -0.50
N HIS A 94 -5.71 -5.57 -0.67
CA HIS A 94 -5.98 -7.00 -0.44
C HIS A 94 -7.16 -7.56 -1.25
N GLY A 95 -7.47 -6.95 -2.40
CA GLY A 95 -8.63 -7.35 -3.20
C GLY A 95 -9.97 -7.16 -2.49
N LYS A 96 -10.05 -6.35 -1.43
CA LYS A 96 -11.32 -6.10 -0.70
C LYS A 96 -12.35 -5.38 -1.55
N PHE A 97 -11.89 -4.60 -2.53
CA PHE A 97 -12.76 -3.86 -3.44
C PHE A 97 -12.23 -3.85 -4.88
N VAL A 98 -13.14 -3.67 -5.82
CA VAL A 98 -12.85 -3.27 -7.20
C VAL A 98 -13.61 -1.99 -7.48
N THR A 99 -12.92 -0.94 -7.92
CA THR A 99 -13.61 0.26 -8.39
C THR A 99 -13.97 0.13 -9.87
N ARG A 100 -15.24 0.34 -10.19
CA ARG A 100 -15.72 0.53 -11.56
C ARG A 100 -15.88 2.03 -11.81
N LEU A 101 -15.19 2.55 -12.82
CA LEU A 101 -15.30 3.93 -13.30
C LEU A 101 -15.79 3.91 -14.75
N ASP A 102 -17.03 4.35 -14.98
CA ASP A 102 -17.58 4.55 -16.31
C ASP A 102 -17.39 6.02 -16.71
N LEU A 103 -16.76 6.28 -17.86
CA LEU A 103 -16.45 7.64 -18.36
C LEU A 103 -17.27 7.96 -19.61
N ASP A 104 -17.87 9.16 -19.67
CA ASP A 104 -18.50 9.72 -20.87
C ASP A 104 -17.50 10.66 -21.56
N VAL A 105 -16.98 10.24 -22.72
CA VAL A 105 -15.93 10.96 -23.45
C VAL A 105 -16.47 11.45 -24.78
N ARG A 106 -16.37 12.76 -25.02
CA ARG A 106 -16.85 13.42 -26.24
C ARG A 106 -15.89 14.52 -26.65
N ASP A 107 -15.63 14.62 -27.95
CA ASP A 107 -14.80 15.69 -28.54
C ASP A 107 -13.45 15.90 -27.81
N GLY A 108 -12.81 14.80 -27.41
CA GLY A 108 -11.52 14.82 -26.71
C GLY A 108 -11.56 15.26 -25.24
N ARG A 109 -12.73 15.23 -24.59
CA ARG A 109 -12.91 15.62 -23.18
C ARG A 109 -13.83 14.67 -22.42
N MET A 110 -13.58 14.54 -21.12
CA MET A 110 -14.49 13.88 -20.18
C MET A 110 -15.67 14.79 -19.86
N MET A 111 -16.88 14.39 -20.27
CA MET A 111 -18.13 15.14 -20.06
C MET A 111 -18.84 14.74 -18.77
N GLY A 112 -18.54 13.55 -18.25
CA GLY A 112 -19.10 13.03 -17.01
C GLY A 112 -18.54 11.66 -16.67
N PHE A 113 -18.87 11.19 -15.47
CA PHE A 113 -18.46 9.88 -15.01
C PHE A 113 -19.50 9.26 -14.07
N ARG A 114 -19.41 7.94 -13.87
CA ARG A 114 -20.04 7.22 -12.76
C ARG A 114 -18.98 6.36 -12.10
N SER A 115 -18.93 6.37 -10.78
CA SER A 115 -18.02 5.53 -10.01
C SER A 115 -18.81 4.61 -9.09
N LYS A 116 -18.26 3.42 -8.83
CA LYS A 116 -18.72 2.53 -7.77
C LYS A 116 -17.54 1.75 -7.19
N LEU A 117 -17.32 1.89 -5.89
CA LEU A 117 -16.48 0.97 -5.13
C LEU A 117 -17.28 -0.30 -4.82
N ILE A 118 -16.90 -1.43 -5.44
CA ILE A 118 -17.62 -2.69 -5.33
C ILE A 118 -16.88 -3.59 -4.33
N PRO A 119 -17.47 -3.93 -3.17
CA PRO A 119 -16.86 -4.87 -2.23
C PRO A 119 -16.81 -6.29 -2.79
N ILE A 120 -15.71 -6.99 -2.55
CA ILE A 120 -15.56 -8.41 -2.88
C ILE A 120 -15.87 -9.23 -1.62
N PHE A 121 -17.01 -9.90 -1.64
CA PHE A 121 -17.44 -10.85 -0.61
C PHE A 121 -17.32 -12.27 -1.16
N SER A 122 -16.28 -13.00 -0.74
CA SER A 122 -15.95 -14.34 -1.25
C SER A 122 -16.98 -15.42 -0.90
N ASP A 123 -17.82 -15.17 0.11
CA ASP A 123 -18.95 -16.01 0.52
C ASP A 123 -20.20 -15.79 -0.36
N VAL A 124 -20.25 -14.71 -1.14
CA VAL A 124 -21.39 -14.36 -2.01
C VAL A 124 -21.04 -14.47 -3.50
N ILE A 125 -19.80 -14.20 -3.88
CA ILE A 125 -19.34 -14.20 -5.27
C ILE A 125 -18.79 -15.59 -5.62
N THR A 126 -19.39 -16.24 -6.62
CA THR A 126 -18.87 -17.53 -7.13
C THR A 126 -17.46 -17.35 -7.69
N PRO A 127 -16.44 -18.07 -7.17
CA PRO A 127 -15.09 -18.02 -7.71
C PRO A 127 -15.05 -18.48 -9.17
N ASP A 128 -14.17 -17.86 -9.95
CA ASP A 128 -13.86 -18.37 -11.29
C ASP A 128 -13.18 -19.74 -11.17
N ALA A 129 -13.72 -20.74 -11.87
CA ALA A 129 -13.31 -22.13 -11.70
C ALA A 129 -11.88 -22.39 -12.19
N GLU A 130 -11.45 -21.72 -13.26
CA GLU A 130 -10.09 -21.85 -13.79
C GLU A 130 -9.07 -21.23 -12.83
N MET A 131 -9.35 -20.03 -12.32
CA MET A 131 -8.49 -19.36 -11.34
C MET A 131 -8.45 -20.08 -10.00
N ALA A 132 -9.58 -20.59 -9.51
CA ALA A 132 -9.60 -21.41 -8.28
C ALA A 132 -8.72 -22.66 -8.44
N THR A 133 -8.84 -23.36 -9.57
CA THR A 133 -8.01 -24.54 -9.87
C THR A 133 -6.53 -24.17 -9.96
N LEU A 134 -6.20 -23.02 -10.57
CA LEU A 134 -4.82 -22.54 -10.64
C LEU A 134 -4.26 -22.27 -9.24
N ILE A 135 -4.99 -21.53 -8.40
CA ILE A 135 -4.58 -21.21 -7.02
C ILE A 135 -4.39 -22.48 -6.20
N ASP A 136 -5.32 -23.44 -6.29
CA ASP A 136 -5.23 -24.72 -5.57
C ASP A 136 -3.98 -25.51 -6.00
N ASN A 137 -3.66 -25.54 -7.29
CA ASN A 137 -2.48 -26.23 -7.81
C ASN A 137 -1.17 -25.57 -7.35
N GLU A 138 -1.09 -24.24 -7.36
CA GLU A 138 0.10 -23.50 -6.90
C GLU A 138 0.32 -23.65 -5.38
N ARG A 139 -0.78 -23.74 -4.61
CA ARG A 139 -0.72 -23.89 -3.14
C ARG A 139 -0.51 -25.32 -2.69
N ALA A 140 -0.93 -26.32 -3.48
CA ALA A 140 -0.89 -27.73 -3.12
C ALA A 140 0.47 -28.22 -2.54
N PRO A 141 1.64 -27.85 -3.10
CA PRO A 141 2.93 -28.26 -2.54
C PRO A 141 3.25 -27.69 -1.16
N PHE A 142 2.59 -26.60 -0.76
CA PHE A 142 2.90 -25.84 0.47
C PHE A 142 1.75 -25.87 1.48
N LYS A 143 0.62 -26.50 1.14
CA LYS A 143 -0.63 -26.45 1.91
C LYS A 143 -0.44 -26.80 3.38
N ASP A 144 0.21 -27.93 3.67
CA ASP A 144 0.44 -28.39 5.05
C ASP A 144 1.28 -27.38 5.86
N GLN A 145 2.21 -26.67 5.21
CA GLN A 145 3.00 -25.64 5.88
C GLN A 145 2.18 -24.37 6.10
N LEU A 146 1.45 -23.91 5.08
CA LEU A 146 0.63 -22.69 5.14
C LEU A 146 -0.49 -22.80 6.19
N GLU A 147 -1.17 -23.95 6.23
CA GLU A 147 -2.32 -24.21 7.11
C GLU A 147 -1.92 -24.71 8.50
N GLU A 148 -0.63 -24.82 8.81
CA GLU A 148 -0.16 -25.20 10.13
C GLU A 148 -0.60 -24.16 11.17
N VAL A 149 -1.41 -24.61 12.13
CA VAL A 149 -1.88 -23.76 13.24
C VAL A 149 -0.77 -23.63 14.27
N ILE A 150 -0.31 -22.40 14.46
CA ILE A 150 0.75 -22.03 15.41
C ILE A 150 0.17 -21.67 16.77
N GLY A 151 -1.04 -21.11 16.79
CA GLY A 151 -1.73 -20.72 18.00
C GLY A 151 -3.16 -20.24 17.73
N HIS A 152 -3.77 -19.61 18.73
CA HIS A 152 -5.07 -18.96 18.62
C HIS A 152 -4.99 -17.58 19.27
N THR A 153 -5.77 -16.63 18.76
CA THR A 153 -5.89 -15.31 19.38
C THR A 153 -7.17 -15.20 20.20
N ASP A 154 -7.10 -14.62 21.40
CA ASP A 154 -8.28 -14.28 22.20
C ASP A 154 -8.81 -12.86 21.89
N SER A 155 -8.05 -12.07 21.13
CA SER A 155 -8.36 -10.68 20.79
C SER A 155 -8.23 -10.42 19.28
N LEU A 156 -8.73 -9.26 18.83
CA LEU A 156 -8.57 -8.84 17.44
C LEU A 156 -7.09 -8.57 17.16
N LEU A 157 -6.52 -9.25 16.15
CA LEU A 157 -5.21 -8.93 15.60
C LEU A 157 -5.38 -8.10 14.33
N TYR A 158 -4.83 -6.89 14.31
CA TYR A 158 -4.85 -6.01 13.15
C TYR A 158 -3.51 -5.30 12.98
N ARG A 159 -3.18 -4.97 11.72
CA ARG A 159 -1.91 -4.31 11.37
C ARG A 159 -2.04 -2.79 11.27
N ARG A 160 -3.00 -2.31 10.47
CA ARG A 160 -3.12 -0.89 10.14
C ARG A 160 -3.52 -0.02 11.34
N GLY A 161 -2.76 1.05 11.55
CA GLY A 161 -3.03 2.09 12.54
C GLY A 161 -1.83 3.02 12.67
N ASN A 162 -2.03 4.35 12.61
CA ASN A 162 -0.93 5.32 12.54
C ASN A 162 0.11 5.24 13.68
N PHE A 163 -0.25 4.64 14.82
CA PHE A 163 0.62 4.53 16.00
C PHE A 163 0.82 3.10 16.49
N ASN A 164 -0.13 2.20 16.21
CA ASN A 164 -0.07 0.82 16.67
C ASN A 164 -1.07 -0.10 15.95
N GLY A 165 -0.71 -1.38 15.88
CA GLY A 165 -1.56 -2.51 15.55
C GLY A 165 -1.28 -3.69 16.49
N THR A 166 -2.32 -4.43 16.88
CA THR A 166 -2.16 -5.56 17.83
C THR A 166 -1.35 -6.73 17.26
N TRP A 167 -1.18 -6.81 15.93
CA TRP A 167 -0.17 -7.68 15.33
C TRP A 167 1.26 -7.24 15.67
N ASP A 168 1.53 -5.94 15.65
CA ASP A 168 2.85 -5.37 15.98
C ASP A 168 3.19 -5.58 17.46
N ASP A 169 2.20 -5.41 18.36
CA ASP A 169 2.36 -5.75 19.77
C ASP A 169 2.83 -7.21 19.94
N LEU A 170 2.13 -8.15 19.30
CA LEU A 170 2.48 -9.58 19.37
C LEU A 170 3.88 -9.88 18.79
N ILE A 171 4.24 -9.25 17.68
CA ILE A 171 5.56 -9.43 17.05
C ILE A 171 6.67 -8.87 17.94
N CYS A 172 6.48 -7.67 18.49
CA CYS A 172 7.44 -7.04 19.39
C CYS A 172 7.62 -7.87 20.67
N ASP A 173 6.54 -8.35 21.27
CA ASP A 173 6.59 -9.22 22.46
C ASP A 173 7.34 -10.53 22.15
N ALA A 174 7.07 -11.16 21.01
CA ALA A 174 7.79 -12.36 20.58
C ALA A 174 9.30 -12.10 20.42
N ILE A 175 9.67 -10.98 19.78
CA ILE A 175 11.08 -10.57 19.64
C ILE A 175 11.72 -10.38 21.01
N MET A 176 11.08 -9.65 21.93
CA MET A 176 11.62 -9.40 23.28
C MET A 176 11.69 -10.67 24.14
N SER A 177 10.81 -11.66 23.90
CA SER A 177 10.85 -12.94 24.62
C SER A 177 12.02 -13.83 24.20
N GLU A 178 12.43 -13.74 22.94
CA GLU A 178 13.51 -14.57 22.36
C GLU A 178 14.86 -13.84 22.31
N ARG A 179 14.86 -12.51 22.48
CA ARG A 179 16.04 -11.65 22.40
C ARG A 179 16.16 -10.84 23.69
N ASP A 180 17.37 -10.81 24.23
CA ASP A 180 17.73 -9.99 25.39
C ASP A 180 17.69 -8.49 25.03
N THR A 181 16.50 -7.90 24.99
CA THR A 181 16.25 -6.52 24.54
C THR A 181 15.20 -5.85 25.41
N GLU A 182 15.38 -4.56 25.66
CA GLU A 182 14.44 -3.73 26.43
C GLU A 182 13.35 -3.08 25.55
N ILE A 183 13.62 -2.96 24.24
CA ILE A 183 12.75 -2.32 23.25
C ILE A 183 12.81 -3.15 21.96
N ALA A 184 11.64 -3.43 21.38
CA ALA A 184 11.51 -3.96 20.03
C ALA A 184 10.77 -2.94 19.14
N MET A 185 11.15 -2.90 17.87
CA MET A 185 10.53 -2.04 16.86
C MET A 185 10.06 -2.93 15.71
N SER A 186 8.79 -2.79 15.34
CA SER A 186 8.21 -3.44 14.16
C SER A 186 7.96 -2.37 13.10
N PRO A 187 8.19 -2.67 11.81
CA PRO A 187 7.95 -1.70 10.75
C PRO A 187 6.44 -1.50 10.55
N GLY A 188 5.97 -0.24 10.59
CA GLY A 188 4.58 0.16 10.33
C GLY A 188 4.15 0.00 8.86
N VAL A 189 4.21 -1.23 8.34
CA VAL A 189 3.72 -1.58 7.00
C VAL A 189 2.19 -1.67 6.97
N ARG A 190 1.59 -1.27 5.85
CA ARG A 190 0.12 -1.24 5.69
C ARG A 190 -0.48 -2.55 5.14
N TRP A 191 0.35 -3.52 4.78
CA TRP A 191 -0.08 -4.84 4.32
C TRP A 191 -0.14 -5.81 5.50
N GLY A 192 -1.08 -6.75 5.47
CA GLY A 192 -1.35 -7.67 6.57
C GLY A 192 -2.84 -7.90 6.79
N ALA A 193 -3.23 -9.15 6.96
CA ALA A 193 -4.61 -9.53 7.25
C ALA A 193 -4.94 -9.30 8.74
N SER A 194 -6.24 -9.28 9.05
CA SER A 194 -6.73 -9.22 10.43
C SER A 194 -7.30 -10.58 10.84
N LEU A 195 -7.11 -10.95 12.10
CA LEU A 195 -7.69 -12.15 12.70
C LEU A 195 -8.67 -11.76 13.81
N MET A 196 -9.83 -12.40 13.83
CA MET A 196 -10.86 -12.18 14.83
C MET A 196 -10.56 -12.97 16.11
N PRO A 197 -11.10 -12.55 17.28
CA PRO A 197 -11.05 -13.35 18.48
C PRO A 197 -11.56 -14.79 18.25
N GLY A 198 -10.74 -15.77 18.63
CA GLY A 198 -10.98 -17.21 18.47
C GLY A 198 -10.39 -17.82 17.19
N ASP A 199 -9.99 -17.01 16.22
CA ASP A 199 -9.40 -17.52 14.97
C ASP A 199 -8.06 -18.23 15.25
N PRO A 200 -7.77 -19.32 14.52
CA PRO A 200 -6.43 -19.89 14.53
C PRO A 200 -5.44 -18.90 13.89
N ILE A 201 -4.25 -18.79 14.48
CA ILE A 201 -3.10 -18.14 13.87
C ILE A 201 -2.35 -19.22 13.09
N THR A 202 -2.41 -19.15 11.76
CA THR A 202 -1.69 -20.08 10.88
C THR A 202 -0.30 -19.54 10.51
N ARG A 203 0.55 -20.41 9.96
CA ARG A 203 1.84 -19.98 9.38
C ARG A 203 1.63 -18.99 8.23
N GLU A 204 0.57 -19.15 7.43
CA GLU A 204 0.21 -18.19 6.39
C GLU A 204 -0.12 -16.80 6.96
N ASP A 205 -0.84 -16.73 8.07
CA ASP A 205 -1.16 -15.46 8.72
C ASP A 205 0.12 -14.73 9.17
N ILE A 206 1.08 -15.47 9.75
CA ILE A 206 2.40 -14.93 10.13
C ILE A 206 3.13 -14.42 8.89
N HIS A 207 3.15 -15.19 7.79
CA HIS A 207 3.72 -14.71 6.54
C HIS A 207 3.03 -13.45 6.05
N SER A 208 1.70 -13.37 6.14
CA SER A 208 0.93 -12.20 5.69
C SER A 208 1.33 -10.90 6.39
N VAL A 209 1.94 -10.96 7.58
CA VAL A 209 2.41 -9.78 8.35
C VAL A 209 3.94 -9.67 8.49
N THR A 210 4.71 -10.63 7.94
CA THR A 210 6.19 -10.65 8.04
C THR A 210 6.93 -10.95 6.72
N SER A 211 6.25 -10.95 5.56
CA SER A 211 6.81 -11.33 4.24
C SER A 211 7.78 -10.32 3.61
N MET A 212 8.76 -9.83 4.36
CA MET A 212 9.89 -9.08 3.78
C MET A 212 10.95 -10.07 3.27
N THR A 213 11.44 -9.87 2.05
CA THR A 213 12.59 -10.65 1.51
C THR A 213 13.89 -10.41 2.29
N TYR A 214 13.90 -9.40 3.14
CA TYR A 214 14.96 -9.01 4.07
C TYR A 214 14.47 -8.98 5.53
N GLY A 215 13.55 -9.86 5.91
CA GLY A 215 12.89 -9.92 7.24
C GLY A 215 13.76 -10.35 8.42
N GLN A 216 15.07 -10.07 8.39
CA GLN A 216 15.99 -10.49 9.44
C GLN A 216 15.80 -9.60 10.67
N CYS A 217 15.68 -10.21 11.84
CA CYS A 217 15.60 -9.47 13.11
C CYS A 217 17.02 -9.13 13.60
N TYR A 218 17.33 -7.84 13.71
CA TYR A 218 18.63 -7.35 14.19
C TYR A 218 18.55 -6.87 15.64
N ARG A 219 19.61 -7.11 16.40
CA ARG A 219 19.80 -6.59 17.77
C ARG A 219 20.99 -5.65 17.78
N THR A 220 20.78 -4.41 18.21
CA THR A 220 21.80 -3.36 18.30
C THR A 220 21.59 -2.53 19.56
N GLU A 221 22.67 -2.09 20.18
CA GLU A 221 22.60 -1.09 21.25
C GLU A 221 22.36 0.30 20.65
N MET A 222 21.49 1.09 21.28
CA MET A 222 21.19 2.48 20.89
C MET A 222 21.17 3.36 22.13
N THR A 223 21.64 4.61 22.00
CA THR A 223 21.43 5.60 23.07
C THR A 223 19.97 6.04 23.06
N GLY A 224 19.44 6.42 24.23
CA GLY A 224 18.08 6.99 24.31
C GLY A 224 17.91 8.25 23.46
N GLU A 225 18.99 9.02 23.26
CA GLU A 225 19.00 10.14 22.33
C GLU A 225 18.80 9.70 20.87
N PHE A 226 19.50 8.67 20.43
CA PHE A 226 19.35 8.16 19.06
C PHE A 226 17.96 7.55 18.83
N LEU A 227 17.43 6.82 19.82
CA LEU A 227 16.05 6.32 19.75
C LEU A 227 15.04 7.45 19.58
N LYS A 228 15.20 8.55 20.33
CA LYS A 228 14.35 9.74 20.16
C LYS A 228 14.47 10.31 18.75
N VAL A 229 15.69 10.43 18.21
CA VAL A 229 15.91 10.93 16.85
C VAL A 229 15.17 10.08 15.82
N VAL A 230 15.22 8.75 15.94
CA VAL A 230 14.50 7.84 15.04
C VAL A 230 12.99 8.07 15.10
N LEU A 231 12.41 8.18 16.31
CA LEU A 231 10.97 8.42 16.46
C LEU A 231 10.53 9.78 15.92
N GLU A 232 11.33 10.83 16.13
CA GLU A 232 11.06 12.17 15.59
C GLU A 232 11.16 12.19 14.05
N ASP A 233 12.14 11.49 13.46
CA ASP A 233 12.29 11.39 11.99
C ASP A 233 11.09 10.68 11.34
N VAL A 234 10.59 9.61 11.97
CA VAL A 234 9.35 8.94 11.53
C VAL A 234 8.15 9.88 11.66
N GLY A 235 8.04 10.61 12.77
CA GLY A 235 6.95 11.57 13.00
C GLY A 235 6.96 12.73 11.99
N ASP A 236 8.12 13.32 11.72
CA ASP A 236 8.32 14.39 10.74
C ASP A 236 7.96 13.94 9.32
N ASN A 237 8.14 12.65 9.01
CA ASN A 237 7.70 12.07 7.74
C ASN A 237 6.18 11.88 7.67
N LEU A 238 5.62 11.18 8.64
CA LEU A 238 4.21 10.76 8.62
C LEU A 238 3.25 11.94 8.74
N PHE A 239 3.62 12.94 9.54
CA PHE A 239 2.80 14.12 9.81
C PHE A 239 3.26 15.36 9.05
N ASN A 240 4.10 15.20 8.04
CA ASN A 240 4.58 16.33 7.24
C ASN A 240 3.40 17.08 6.60
N PRO A 241 3.32 18.43 6.71
CA PRO A 241 2.25 19.19 6.09
C PRO A 241 2.34 19.23 4.55
N ASP A 242 3.51 18.94 3.98
CA ASP A 242 3.69 18.83 2.53
C ASP A 242 3.69 17.35 2.12
N PRO A 243 2.65 16.87 1.41
CA PRO A 243 2.54 15.48 0.98
C PRO A 243 3.76 14.94 0.22
N TYR A 244 4.53 15.77 -0.48
CA TYR A 244 5.73 15.30 -1.20
C TYR A 244 6.88 14.87 -0.28
N PHE A 245 6.77 15.10 1.02
CA PHE A 245 7.69 14.54 2.02
C PHE A 245 7.10 13.34 2.76
N GLN A 246 5.83 12.99 2.53
CA GLN A 246 5.23 11.80 3.11
C GLN A 246 5.61 10.57 2.28
N HIS A 247 6.38 9.66 2.87
CA HIS A 247 6.78 8.43 2.16
C HIS A 247 5.68 7.36 2.21
N GLY A 248 4.72 7.49 3.13
CA GLY A 248 3.70 6.49 3.43
C GLY A 248 4.19 5.43 4.42
N GLY A 249 3.27 4.59 4.87
CA GLY A 249 3.45 3.74 6.05
C GLY A 249 2.69 4.26 7.26
N ASP A 250 2.69 3.47 8.31
CA ASP A 250 2.21 3.79 9.65
C ASP A 250 3.45 3.82 10.59
N MET A 251 3.33 4.25 11.85
CA MET A 251 4.45 4.15 12.82
C MET A 251 4.61 2.75 13.37
#